data_AF-J7IQR5-F1
#
_entry.id   AF-J7IQR5-F1
#
_cell.length_a   1.000
_cell.length_b   1.000
_cell.length_c   1.000
_cell.angle_alpha   90.00
_cell.angle_beta   90.00
_cell.angle_gamma   90.00
#
_symmetry.space_group_name_H-M   'P 1'
#
loop_
_entity.id
_entity.type
_entity.pdbx_description
1 polymer ?
#
loop_
_entity_poly.entity_id
_entity_poly.type
_entity_poly.pdbx_seq_one_letter_code
_entity_poly.pdbx_strand_id
1 'polypeptide(L)'
;MSFLIITKSDVLKFALPLYDYLSQHGYAAEAKAMADLVDSCYPQDTQAFDAYQRAFQQIRETVHDLPSQYHQALDDALIILQSN
;
A
#
# COMPACT_ATOMS: atom_id res chain seq x y z
N MET A 1 -3.25 0.56 -16.07
CA MET A 1 -4.13 1.38 -15.21
C MET A 1 -3.20 2.37 -14.52
N SER A 2 -3.39 3.68 -14.64
CA SER A 2 -2.48 4.65 -14.01
C SER A 2 -3.03 5.00 -12.62
N PHE A 3 -2.19 4.86 -11.60
CA PHE A 3 -2.51 5.32 -10.24
C PHE A 3 -1.99 6.75 -10.10
N LEU A 4 -2.85 7.66 -9.68
CA LEU A 4 -2.49 9.04 -9.38
C LEU A 4 -2.53 9.21 -7.87
N ILE A 5 -1.37 9.24 -7.23
CA ILE A 5 -1.24 9.33 -5.78
C ILE A 5 -0.80 10.75 -5.43
N ILE A 6 -1.75 11.59 -4.99
CA ILE A 6 -1.50 13.01 -4.67
C ILE A 6 -1.87 13.31 -3.22
N THR A 7 -2.82 12.57 -2.65
CA THR A 7 -3.28 12.77 -1.27
C THR A 7 -3.19 11.49 -0.45
N LYS A 8 -3.24 11.63 0.89
CA LYS A 8 -3.36 10.49 1.81
C LYS A 8 -4.62 9.65 1.55
N SER A 9 -5.68 10.25 1.01
CA SER A 9 -6.87 9.50 0.60
C SER A 9 -6.59 8.58 -0.61
N ASP A 10 -5.74 9.02 -1.53
CA ASP A 10 -5.39 8.23 -2.71
C ASP A 10 -4.50 7.03 -2.35
N VAL A 11 -3.66 7.18 -1.31
CA VAL A 11 -2.92 6.07 -0.70
C VAL A 11 -3.87 4.96 -0.23
N LEU A 12 -4.96 5.33 0.47
CA LEU A 12 -5.96 4.36 0.93
C LEU A 12 -6.70 3.71 -0.24
N LYS A 13 -7.03 4.48 -1.29
CA LYS A 13 -7.67 3.93 -2.50
C LYS A 13 -6.74 2.99 -3.27
N PHE A 14 -5.44 3.20 -3.22
CA PHE A 14 -4.43 2.35 -3.86
C PHE A 14 -4.22 1.02 -3.13
N ALA A 15 -4.52 0.96 -1.83
CA ALA A 15 -4.39 -0.27 -1.06
C ALA A 15 -5.21 -1.43 -1.63
N LEU A 16 -6.42 -1.16 -2.12
CA LEU A 16 -7.32 -2.16 -2.68
C LEU A 16 -6.80 -2.81 -3.99
N PRO A 17 -6.44 -2.05 -5.05
CA PRO A 17 -5.88 -2.64 -6.26
C PRO A 17 -4.52 -3.30 -6.01
N LEU A 18 -3.72 -2.81 -5.06
CA LEU A 18 -2.48 -3.48 -4.66
C LEU A 18 -2.78 -4.84 -4.00
N TYR A 19 -3.74 -4.89 -3.07
CA TYR A 19 -4.20 -6.15 -2.48
C TYR A 19 -4.69 -7.15 -3.54
N ASP A 20 -5.54 -6.70 -4.47
CA ASP A 20 -6.07 -7.55 -5.53
C ASP A 20 -4.95 -8.14 -6.39
N TYR A 21 -3.95 -7.32 -6.75
CA TYR A 21 -2.78 -7.79 -7.49
C TYR A 21 -2.01 -8.87 -6.70
N LEU A 22 -1.67 -8.59 -5.44
CA LEU A 22 -0.91 -9.49 -4.58
C LEU A 22 -1.65 -10.84 -4.40
N SER A 23 -2.96 -10.78 -4.17
CA SER A 23 -3.82 -11.95 -4.02
C SER A 23 -3.86 -12.81 -5.29
N GLN A 24 -3.95 -12.19 -6.47
CA GLN A 24 -4.00 -12.90 -7.76
C GLN A 24 -2.66 -13.50 -8.20
N HIS A 25 -1.54 -12.96 -7.72
CA HIS A 25 -0.19 -13.35 -8.16
C HIS A 25 0.56 -14.22 -7.14
N GLY A 26 -0.12 -14.70 -6.09
CA GLY A 26 0.45 -15.65 -5.12
C GLY A 26 1.17 -15.02 -3.93
N TYR A 27 1.10 -13.69 -3.78
CA TYR A 27 1.64 -12.93 -2.64
C TYR A 27 0.66 -12.91 -1.47
N ALA A 28 0.24 -14.10 -1.02
CA ALA A 28 -0.81 -14.25 -0.02
C ALA A 28 -0.43 -13.66 1.35
N ALA A 29 0.86 -13.65 1.71
CA ALA A 29 1.33 -13.08 2.97
C ALA A 29 1.24 -11.54 2.96
N GLU A 30 1.68 -10.92 1.87
CA GLU A 30 1.60 -9.48 1.63
C GLU A 30 0.15 -9.01 1.49
N ALA A 31 -0.68 -9.76 0.75
CA ALA A 31 -2.10 -9.50 0.64
C ALA A 31 -2.79 -9.60 2.02
N LYS A 32 -2.43 -10.59 2.83
CA LYS A 32 -2.95 -10.72 4.19
C LYS A 32 -2.55 -9.54 5.08
N ALA A 33 -1.27 -9.11 5.03
CA ALA A 33 -0.82 -7.94 5.77
C ALA A 33 -1.62 -6.69 5.39
N MET A 34 -1.93 -6.53 4.09
CA MET A 34 -2.77 -5.44 3.59
C MET A 34 -4.22 -5.52 4.08
N ALA A 35 -4.82 -6.71 4.12
CA ALA A 35 -6.17 -6.91 4.64
C ALA A 35 -6.24 -6.61 6.15
N ASP A 36 -5.25 -7.08 6.91
CA ASP A 36 -5.18 -6.85 8.36
C ASP A 36 -5.06 -5.34 8.69
N LEU A 37 -4.50 -4.51 7.78
CA LEU A 37 -4.46 -3.04 7.89
C LEU A 37 -5.82 -2.36 7.66
N VAL A 38 -6.65 -2.91 6.78
CA VAL A 38 -7.99 -2.37 6.50
C VAL A 38 -8.97 -2.77 7.60
N ASP A 39 -8.81 -3.99 8.13
CA ASP A 39 -9.64 -4.51 9.23
C ASP A 39 -9.26 -3.91 10.60
N SER A 40 -8.11 -3.25 10.71
CA SER A 40 -7.73 -2.59 11.95
C SER A 40 -8.49 -1.28 12.13
N CYS A 41 -9.35 -1.25 13.16
CA CYS A 41 -9.96 -0.01 13.66
C CYS A 41 -8.90 0.84 14.36
N TYR A 42 -8.07 1.54 13.59
CA TYR A 42 -7.13 2.51 14.15
C TYR A 42 -7.91 3.69 14.75
N PRO A 43 -7.72 4.01 16.04
CA PRO A 43 -8.41 5.12 16.69
C PRO A 43 -7.91 6.50 16.23
N GLN A 44 -6.77 6.55 15.52
CA GLN A 44 -6.15 7.76 15.00
C GLN A 44 -5.58 7.52 13.60
N ASP A 45 -5.87 8.45 12.68
CA ASP A 45 -5.41 8.39 11.28
C ASP A 45 -3.88 8.22 11.17
N THR A 46 -3.11 8.82 12.07
CA THR A 46 -1.65 8.73 12.10
C THR A 46 -1.15 7.29 12.27
N GLN A 47 -1.80 6.50 13.13
CA GLN A 47 -1.42 5.11 13.36
C GLN A 47 -1.74 4.23 12.15
N ALA A 48 -2.86 4.52 11.47
CA ALA A 48 -3.20 3.84 10.22
C ALA A 48 -2.14 4.13 9.15
N PHE A 49 -1.78 5.40 8.97
CA PHE A 49 -0.80 5.80 7.95
C PHE A 49 0.62 5.25 8.21
N ASP A 50 1.06 5.18 9.46
CA ASP A 50 2.32 4.52 9.82
C ASP A 50 2.31 3.02 9.46
N ALA A 51 1.16 2.37 9.65
CA ALA A 51 1.00 0.95 9.37
C ALA A 51 0.97 0.67 7.86
N TYR A 52 0.26 1.52 7.08
CA TYR A 52 0.34 1.51 5.61
C TYR A 52 1.76 1.75 5.10
N GLN A 53 2.49 2.69 5.69
CA GLN A 53 3.87 2.97 5.29
C GLN A 53 4.76 1.72 5.44
N ARG A 54 4.68 1.02 6.58
CA ARG A 54 5.46 -0.19 6.83
C ARG A 54 5.10 -1.32 5.86
N ALA A 55 3.82 -1.55 5.61
CA ALA A 55 3.40 -2.57 4.66
C ALA A 55 3.86 -2.24 3.23
N PHE A 56 3.76 -0.98 2.81
CA PHE A 56 4.18 -0.56 1.48
C PHE A 56 5.69 -0.68 1.29
N GLN A 57 6.48 -0.36 2.31
CA GLN A 57 7.93 -0.60 2.31
C GLN A 57 8.24 -2.08 2.17
N GLN A 58 7.60 -2.93 2.98
CA GLN A 58 7.81 -4.37 2.93
C GLN A 58 7.45 -4.96 1.55
N ILE A 59 6.31 -4.58 0.98
CA ILE A 59 5.88 -5.04 -0.35
C ILE A 59 6.88 -4.61 -1.43
N ARG A 60 7.37 -3.37 -1.38
CA ARG A 60 8.39 -2.88 -2.32
C ARG A 60 9.69 -3.69 -2.22
N GLU A 61 10.06 -4.14 -1.03
CA GLU A 61 11.27 -4.91 -0.77
C GLU A 61 11.12 -6.40 -1.08
N THR A 62 9.91 -6.98 -0.95
CA THR A 62 9.70 -8.43 -1.16
C THR A 62 9.15 -8.77 -2.54
N VAL A 63 8.38 -7.89 -3.16
CA VAL A 63 7.69 -8.14 -4.43
C VAL A 63 8.39 -7.40 -5.57
N HIS A 64 9.39 -8.05 -6.16
CA HIS A 64 10.24 -7.47 -7.20
C HIS A 64 9.66 -7.51 -8.61
N ASP A 65 8.62 -8.31 -8.84
CA ASP A 65 7.96 -8.49 -10.14
C ASP A 65 6.70 -7.63 -10.29
N LEU A 66 6.49 -6.65 -9.40
CA LEU A 66 5.40 -5.70 -9.53
C LEU A 66 5.52 -4.96 -10.86
N PRO A 67 4.41 -4.74 -11.58
CA PRO A 67 4.43 -3.92 -12.77
C PRO A 67 4.93 -2.52 -12.43
N SER A 68 5.64 -1.87 -13.34
CA SER A 68 6.24 -0.54 -13.11
C SER A 68 5.24 0.51 -12.59
N GLN A 69 3.97 0.42 -13.00
CA GLN A 69 2.88 1.28 -12.54
C GLN A 69 2.60 1.15 -11.04
N TYR A 70 2.70 -0.07 -10.48
CA TYR A 70 2.54 -0.31 -9.05
C TYR A 70 3.78 0.11 -8.27
N HIS A 71 4.98 -0.09 -8.81
CA HIS A 71 6.20 0.42 -8.18
C HIS A 71 6.19 1.94 -8.08
N GLN A 72 5.81 2.64 -9.15
CA GLN A 72 5.67 4.11 -9.12
C GLN A 72 4.62 4.55 -8.10
N ALA A 73 3.45 3.91 -8.07
CA ALA A 73 2.40 4.23 -7.13
C ALA A 73 2.80 3.97 -5.66
N LEU A 74 3.56 2.90 -5.40
CA LEU A 74 4.13 2.60 -4.09
C LEU A 74 5.12 3.69 -3.67
N ASP A 75 6.00 4.11 -4.57
CA ASP A 75 6.99 5.15 -4.29
C ASP A 75 6.30 6.50 -3.99
N ASP A 76 5.31 6.89 -4.80
CA ASP A 76 4.53 8.10 -4.58
C ASP A 76 3.74 8.04 -3.26
N ALA A 77 3.13 6.90 -2.94
CA ALA A 77 2.42 6.71 -1.69
C ALA A 77 3.35 6.84 -0.47
N LEU A 78 4.55 6.25 -0.53
CA LEU A 78 5.54 6.36 0.54
C LEU A 78 6.00 7.81 0.74
N ILE A 79 6.18 8.59 -0.32
CA ILE A 79 6.53 10.01 -0.25
C ILE A 79 5.43 10.80 0.48
N ILE A 80 4.15 10.55 0.15
CA ILE A 80 3.01 11.22 0.81
C ILE A 80 2.93 10.86 2.29
N LEU A 81 3.17 9.59 2.65
CA LEU A 81 3.10 9.14 4.03
C LEU A 81 4.23 9.70 4.88
N GLN A 82 5.41 9.91 4.29
CA GLN A 82 6.59 10.49 4.97
C GLN A 82 6.57 12.03 5.02
N SER A 83 5.76 12.68 4.18
CA SER A 83 5.59 14.13 4.20
C SER A 83 4.60 14.52 5.30
N ASN A 84 5.12 15.07 6.40
CA ASN A 84 4.35 15.58 7.55
C ASN A 84 3.44 16.74 7.16
#